data_AF-A0AAV0BF17-F1
#
_entry.id   AF-A0AAV0BF17-F1
#
_cell.length_a   1.000
_cell.length_b   1.000
_cell.length_c   1.000
_cell.angle_alpha   90.00
_cell.angle_beta   90.00
_cell.angle_gamma   90.00
#
_symmetry.space_group_name_H-M   'P 1'
#
loop_
_entity.id
_entity.type
_entity.pdbx_description
1 polymer ?
#
loop_
_entity_poly.entity_id
_entity_poly.type
_entity_poly.pdbx_seq_one_letter_code
_entity_poly.pdbx_strand_id
1 'polypeptide(L)'
;MPWLFYTCCIRRTSKLVQLTPFSQLVLLNCSSRDSSVPEQVQLKGSFDNWKNPLELKKEKSGKFGAQVELEFGSRILYKYVVDGDWRHNPNEPTESDADGNINNVLQGFYFLLSDPFRTLSSPITIYTP
;
A
#
# COMPACT_ATOMS: atom_id res chain seq x y z
N MET A 1 -18.15 -8.56 14.44
CA MET A 1 -16.82 -8.02 14.06
C MET A 1 -16.94 -7.40 12.66
N PRO A 2 -16.74 -6.08 12.47
CA PRO A 2 -17.19 -5.36 11.26
C PRO A 2 -16.31 -5.55 10.00
N TRP A 3 -15.40 -6.54 10.01
CA TRP A 3 -14.51 -6.86 8.89
C TRP A 3 -15.16 -7.63 7.75
N LEU A 4 -16.47 -7.90 7.83
CA LEU A 4 -17.16 -8.70 6.81
C LEU A 4 -17.34 -7.95 5.48
N PHE A 5 -17.22 -6.61 5.46
CA PHE A 5 -17.71 -5.83 4.33
C PHE A 5 -16.65 -5.17 3.44
N TYR A 6 -15.37 -5.14 3.82
CA TYR A 6 -14.31 -4.54 2.99
C TYR A 6 -13.02 -5.39 2.98
N THR A 7 -12.43 -5.55 1.80
CA THR A 7 -11.14 -6.19 1.54
C THR A 7 -10.22 -5.16 0.90
N CYS A 8 -9.31 -4.61 1.69
CA CYS A 8 -8.19 -3.86 1.15
C CYS A 8 -6.99 -4.81 0.93
N CYS A 9 -6.18 -4.58 -0.11
CA CYS A 9 -4.96 -5.37 -0.36
C CYS A 9 -3.94 -4.60 -1.20
N ILE A 10 -2.67 -4.84 -0.95
CA ILE A 10 -1.57 -4.38 -1.76
C ILE A 10 -1.33 -5.33 -2.94
N ARG A 11 -1.18 -4.78 -4.15
CA ARG A 11 -0.70 -5.49 -5.34
C ARG A 11 0.44 -4.72 -6.01
N ARG A 12 1.49 -5.41 -6.46
CA ARG A 12 2.49 -4.81 -7.35
C ARG A 12 1.87 -4.60 -8.73
N THR A 13 1.99 -3.41 -9.32
CA THR A 13 1.64 -3.25 -10.74
C THR A 13 2.81 -3.63 -11.60
N SER A 14 2.58 -4.43 -12.65
CA SER A 14 3.58 -4.77 -13.67
C SER A 14 3.86 -3.65 -14.67
N LYS A 15 3.31 -2.45 -14.45
CA LYS A 15 3.68 -1.30 -15.28
C LYS A 15 5.16 -1.02 -15.04
N LEU A 16 5.95 -1.26 -16.08
CA LEU A 16 7.25 -0.68 -16.34
C LEU A 16 7.08 0.85 -16.46
N VAL A 17 6.62 1.51 -15.40
CA VAL A 17 6.92 2.93 -15.24
C VAL A 17 8.42 2.93 -14.97
N GLN A 18 9.18 3.68 -15.75
CA GLN A 18 10.58 4.00 -15.50
C GLN A 18 10.67 4.78 -14.17
N LEU A 19 10.33 4.14 -13.07
CA LEU A 19 10.76 4.61 -11.78
C LEU A 19 12.27 4.47 -11.78
N THR A 20 12.93 5.42 -11.14
CA THR A 20 14.37 5.36 -10.87
C THR A 20 14.71 3.98 -10.30
N PRO A 21 15.96 3.49 -10.44
CA PRO A 21 16.34 2.16 -9.94
C PRO A 21 16.08 1.96 -8.43
N PHE A 22 15.69 3.02 -7.73
CA PHE A 22 15.44 3.06 -6.30
C PHE A 22 13.97 3.24 -5.94
N SER A 23 13.02 3.26 -6.87
CA SER A 23 11.60 3.48 -6.56
C SER A 23 10.70 2.35 -7.04
N GLN A 24 9.74 1.94 -6.20
CA GLN A 24 8.74 0.91 -6.55
C GLN A 24 7.32 1.48 -6.51
N LEU A 25 6.52 1.11 -7.52
CA LEU A 25 5.09 1.42 -7.57
C LEU A 25 4.27 0.31 -6.89
N VAL A 26 3.49 0.70 -5.88
CA VAL A 26 2.60 -0.19 -5.15
C VAL A 26 1.15 0.23 -5.40
N LEU A 27 0.29 -0.72 -5.78
CA LEU A 27 -1.15 -0.51 -5.87
C LEU A 27 -1.79 -0.88 -4.54
N LEU A 28 -2.34 0.11 -3.85
CA LEU A 28 -3.18 -0.10 -2.68
C LEU A 28 -4.62 -0.20 -3.14
N ASN A 29 -5.22 -1.38 -2.97
CA ASN A 29 -6.58 -1.65 -3.38
C ASN A 29 -7.53 -1.64 -2.17
N CYS A 30 -8.76 -1.16 -2.34
CA CYS A 30 -9.84 -1.48 -1.42
C CYS A 30 -11.16 -1.81 -2.14
N SER A 31 -11.89 -2.82 -1.67
CA SER A 31 -13.13 -3.33 -2.28
C SER A 31 -14.13 -3.70 -1.22
N SER A 32 -15.44 -3.53 -1.45
CA SER A 32 -16.46 -4.09 -0.56
C SER A 32 -16.78 -5.54 -0.91
N ARG A 33 -17.11 -6.37 0.09
CA ARG A 33 -17.70 -7.70 -0.12
C ARG A 33 -19.22 -7.65 -0.28
N ASP A 34 -19.83 -6.57 0.21
CA ASP A 34 -21.27 -6.32 0.14
C ASP A 34 -21.61 -5.22 -0.88
N SER A 35 -22.91 -5.00 -1.08
CA SER A 35 -23.47 -3.96 -1.96
C SER A 35 -23.13 -2.53 -1.54
N SER A 36 -22.60 -2.31 -0.34
CA SER A 36 -22.15 -0.99 0.13
C SER A 36 -20.72 -0.70 -0.37
N VAL A 37 -20.62 -0.35 -1.64
CA VAL A 37 -19.37 0.20 -2.20
C VAL A 37 -19.10 1.54 -1.52
N PRO A 38 -17.90 1.77 -0.94
CA PRO A 38 -17.62 3.02 -0.24
C PRO A 38 -17.72 4.21 -1.22
N GLU A 39 -18.04 5.39 -0.71
CA GLU A 39 -18.10 6.61 -1.51
C GLU A 39 -16.70 7.16 -1.73
N GLN A 40 -15.91 7.21 -0.65
CA GLN A 40 -14.56 7.76 -0.63
C GLN A 40 -13.61 6.85 0.12
N VAL A 41 -12.44 6.61 -0.48
CA VAL A 41 -11.32 5.92 0.19
C VAL A 41 -10.08 6.78 0.04
N GLN A 42 -9.44 7.07 1.17
CA GLN A 42 -8.20 7.83 1.23
C GLN A 42 -7.12 7.01 1.94
N LEU A 43 -5.87 7.32 1.63
CA LEU A 43 -4.69 6.79 2.32
C LEU A 43 -4.00 7.94 3.04
N LYS A 44 -3.63 7.73 4.30
CA LYS A 44 -2.70 8.60 5.02
C LYS A 44 -1.52 7.77 5.51
N GLY A 45 -0.34 8.38 5.59
CA GLY A 45 0.83 7.67 6.07
C GLY A 45 1.99 8.56 6.46
N SER A 46 3.06 7.93 6.90
CA SER A 46 4.27 8.60 7.38
C SER A 46 5.06 9.30 6.27
N PHE A 47 4.81 8.96 5.00
CA PHE A 47 5.49 9.55 3.84
C PHE A 47 5.28 11.06 3.70
N ASP A 48 4.21 11.61 4.29
CA ASP A 48 3.95 13.05 4.35
C ASP A 48 3.60 13.54 5.77
N ASN A 49 4.00 12.76 6.77
CA ASN A 49 3.68 12.99 8.18
C ASN A 49 2.15 13.10 8.44
N TRP A 50 1.35 12.26 7.77
CA TRP A 50 -0.10 12.14 7.94
C TRP A 50 -0.92 13.39 7.58
N LYS A 51 -0.32 14.35 6.88
CA LYS A 51 -0.91 15.68 6.62
C LYS A 51 -1.95 15.65 5.52
N ASN A 52 -1.62 15.06 4.38
CA ASN A 52 -2.43 15.08 3.17
C ASN A 52 -2.99 13.69 2.89
N PRO A 53 -4.32 13.57 2.74
CA PRO A 53 -4.90 12.33 2.25
C PRO A 53 -4.56 12.14 0.77
N LEU A 54 -4.06 10.95 0.43
CA LEU A 54 -3.98 10.48 -0.95
C LEU A 54 -5.30 9.80 -1.31
N GLU A 55 -6.10 10.40 -2.19
CA GLU A 55 -7.37 9.82 -2.62
C GLU A 55 -7.17 8.61 -3.54
N LEU A 56 -7.86 7.51 -3.25
CA LEU A 56 -7.87 6.34 -4.12
C LEU A 56 -8.90 6.53 -5.23
N LYS A 57 -8.51 6.23 -6.46
CA LYS A 57 -9.39 6.28 -7.61
C LYS A 57 -10.39 5.12 -7.57
N LYS A 58 -11.68 5.45 -7.59
CA LYS A 58 -12.76 4.48 -7.76
C LYS A 58 -12.82 3.96 -9.19
N GLU A 59 -12.71 2.66 -9.36
CA GLU A 59 -12.89 1.95 -10.63
C GLU A 59 -14.36 1.62 -10.86
N LYS A 60 -14.73 1.38 -12.13
CA LYS A 60 -16.08 0.91 -12.51
C LYS A 60 -16.45 -0.43 -11.85
N SER A 61 -15.45 -1.19 -11.40
CA SER A 61 -15.60 -2.46 -10.69
C SER A 61 -16.01 -2.29 -9.21
N GLY A 62 -16.09 -1.05 -8.70
CA GLY A 62 -16.30 -0.76 -7.28
C GLY A 62 -15.04 -0.89 -6.43
N LYS A 63 -13.89 -1.17 -7.06
CA LYS A 63 -12.58 -1.20 -6.40
C LYS A 63 -11.96 0.19 -6.35
N PHE A 64 -11.16 0.43 -5.34
CA PHE A 64 -10.39 1.65 -5.15
C PHE A 64 -8.92 1.34 -5.38
N GLY A 65 -8.18 2.24 -6.03
CA GLY A 65 -6.77 2.05 -6.31
C GLY A 65 -5.99 3.35 -6.27
N ALA A 66 -4.83 3.35 -5.62
CA ALA A 66 -3.82 4.40 -5.75
C ALA A 66 -2.44 3.78 -5.98
N GLN A 67 -1.63 4.48 -6.76
CA GLN A 67 -0.23 4.14 -6.97
C GLN A 67 0.63 5.00 -6.06
N VAL A 68 1.43 4.35 -5.22
CA VAL A 68 2.39 5.00 -4.33
C VAL A 68 3.79 4.64 -4.77
N GLU A 69 4.63 5.65 -4.94
CA GLU A 69 6.06 5.49 -5.16
C GLU A 69 6.76 5.34 -3.83
N LEU A 70 7.55 4.27 -3.69
CA LEU A 70 8.32 3.98 -2.49
C LEU A 70 9.79 3.86 -2.81
N GLU A 71 10.60 4.58 -2.06
CA GLU A 71 12.05 4.43 -2.14
C GLU A 71 12.48 3.05 -1.64
N PHE A 72 13.53 2.52 -2.25
CA PHE A 72 14.09 1.23 -1.93
C PHE A 72 14.66 1.25 -0.51
N GLY A 73 14.35 0.22 0.28
CA GLY A 73 14.74 0.19 1.70
C GLY A 73 13.91 1.10 2.61
N SER A 74 13.01 1.94 2.06
CA SER A 74 12.13 2.75 2.89
C SER A 74 11.11 1.90 3.64
N ARG A 75 10.69 2.40 4.79
CA ARG A 75 9.62 1.84 5.61
C ARG A 75 8.61 2.94 5.88
N ILE A 76 7.36 2.70 5.54
CA ILE A 76 6.27 3.64 5.81
C ILE A 76 5.18 2.98 6.65
N LEU A 77 4.57 3.79 7.51
CA LEU A 77 3.32 3.47 8.19
C LEU A 77 2.18 4.10 7.42
N TYR A 78 1.07 3.39 7.27
CA TYR A 78 -0.11 3.92 6.60
C TYR A 78 -1.40 3.40 7.21
N LYS A 79 -2.49 4.10 6.90
CA LYS A 79 -3.84 3.75 7.30
C LYS A 79 -4.83 4.20 6.23
N TYR A 80 -5.90 3.44 6.06
CA TYR A 80 -7.00 3.80 5.19
C TYR A 80 -7.99 4.68 5.95
N VAL A 81 -8.60 5.64 5.26
CA VAL A 81 -9.77 6.37 5.71
C VAL A 81 -10.89 6.03 4.72
N VAL A 82 -11.87 5.25 5.16
CA VAL A 82 -12.99 4.77 4.33
C VAL A 82 -14.25 5.47 4.82
N ASP A 83 -14.84 6.32 3.99
CA ASP A 83 -16.02 7.13 4.34
C ASP A 83 -15.87 7.88 5.68
N GLY A 84 -14.66 8.37 5.97
CA GLY A 84 -14.31 9.07 7.22
C GLY A 84 -13.81 8.18 8.36
N ASP A 85 -13.96 6.85 8.26
CA ASP A 85 -13.50 5.92 9.28
C ASP A 85 -12.04 5.49 9.07
N TRP A 86 -11.23 5.57 10.12
CA TRP A 86 -9.86 5.06 10.11
C TRP A 86 -9.82 3.53 10.21
N ARG A 87 -9.19 2.88 9.23
CA ARG A 87 -9.10 1.41 9.12
C ARG A 87 -7.69 0.98 8.74
N HIS A 88 -7.19 -0.07 9.37
CA HIS A 88 -6.01 -0.80 8.88
C HIS A 88 -6.46 -2.07 8.14
N ASN A 89 -5.54 -2.83 7.56
CA ASN A 89 -5.78 -4.15 6.99
C ASN A 89 -5.13 -5.22 7.87
N PRO A 90 -5.89 -6.12 8.51
CA PRO A 90 -5.34 -7.10 9.45
C PRO A 90 -4.57 -8.23 8.75
N ASN A 91 -4.70 -8.34 7.43
CA ASN A 91 -3.98 -9.34 6.63
C ASN A 91 -2.63 -8.82 6.11
N GLU A 92 -2.30 -7.57 6.38
CA GLU A 92 -1.02 -6.95 6.03
C GLU A 92 -0.21 -6.72 7.31
N PRO A 93 1.13 -6.59 7.22
CA PRO A 93 1.94 -6.25 8.37
C PRO A 93 1.41 -5.00 9.09
N THR A 94 1.41 -5.03 10.43
CA THR A 94 0.93 -3.93 11.27
C THR A 94 1.90 -3.62 12.40
N GLU A 95 1.87 -2.37 12.87
CA GLU A 95 2.59 -1.88 14.04
C GLU A 95 1.66 -1.04 14.92
N SER A 96 1.84 -1.10 16.22
CA SER A 96 1.17 -0.22 17.19
C SER A 96 2.09 0.95 17.53
N ASP A 97 1.56 2.17 17.53
CA ASP A 97 2.29 3.35 18.02
C ASP A 97 2.14 3.53 19.54
N ALA A 98 2.83 4.54 20.09
CA ALA A 98 2.82 4.83 21.52
C ALA A 98 1.44 5.23 22.07
N ASP A 99 0.55 5.71 21.21
CA ASP A 99 -0.82 6.12 21.54
C ASP A 99 -1.81 4.95 21.40
N GLY A 100 -1.34 3.76 21.03
CA GLY A 100 -2.14 2.54 20.87
C GLY A 100 -2.86 2.44 19.51
N ASN A 101 -2.53 3.29 18.53
CA ASN A 101 -3.09 3.15 17.19
C ASN A 101 -2.37 2.04 16.43
N ILE A 102 -3.17 1.18 15.79
CA ILE A 102 -2.67 0.17 14.87
C ILE A 102 -2.63 0.76 13.46
N ASN A 103 -1.46 0.68 12.84
CA ASN A 103 -1.16 1.13 11.48
C ASN A 103 -0.61 -0.03 10.65
N ASN A 104 -0.85 -0.02 9.34
CA ASN A 104 -0.16 -0.95 8.45
C ASN A 104 1.28 -0.51 8.18
N VAL A 105 2.13 -1.49 7.91
CA VAL A 105 3.55 -1.30 7.59
C VAL A 105 3.78 -1.72 6.15
N LEU A 106 4.39 -0.82 5.37
CA LEU A 106 4.86 -1.12 4.02
C LEU A 106 6.36 -0.88 3.93
N GLN A 107 7.08 -1.85 3.40
CA GLN A 107 8.54 -1.80 3.27
C GLN A 107 8.95 -1.97 1.82
N GLY A 108 9.77 -1.05 1.32
CA GLY A 108 10.18 -0.97 -0.08
C GLY A 108 11.00 -2.17 -0.58
N PHE A 109 11.41 -3.09 0.30
CA PHE A 109 12.09 -4.33 -0.08
C PHE A 109 11.20 -5.58 -0.09
N TYR A 110 9.97 -5.52 0.44
CA TYR A 110 9.11 -6.72 0.58
C TYR A 110 8.90 -7.44 -0.75
N PHE A 111 8.83 -6.71 -1.86
CA PHE A 111 8.59 -7.30 -3.18
C PHE A 111 9.82 -7.87 -3.87
N LEU A 112 11.04 -7.58 -3.40
CA LEU A 112 12.25 -8.18 -3.96
C LEU A 112 12.53 -9.57 -3.37
N LEU A 113 12.06 -9.83 -2.14
CA LEU A 113 12.32 -11.09 -1.43
C LEU A 113 11.15 -12.08 -1.51
N SER A 114 9.94 -11.61 -1.81
CA SER A 114 8.75 -12.47 -1.95
C SER A 114 8.47 -12.93 -3.38
N ASP A 115 9.38 -12.67 -4.33
CA ASP A 115 9.22 -13.01 -5.75
C ASP A 115 9.84 -14.40 -6.01
N PRO A 116 9.06 -15.50 -6.12
CA PRO A 116 9.62 -16.82 -6.38
C PRO A 116 10.26 -16.95 -7.78
N PHE A 117 10.07 -15.94 -8.65
CA PHE A 117 10.59 -15.91 -10.02
C PHE A 117 11.95 -15.22 -10.17
N ARG A 118 12.58 -14.74 -9.09
CA ARG A 118 13.99 -14.26 -9.14
C ARG A 118 15.00 -15.37 -8.81
N THR A 119 14.82 -16.55 -9.40
CA THR A 119 15.94 -17.49 -9.50
C THR A 119 16.97 -16.94 -10.49
N LEU A 120 18.06 -16.41 -9.93
CA LEU A 120 19.42 -16.45 -10.45
C LEU A 120 19.62 -16.05 -11.94
N SER A 121 19.97 -14.79 -12.22
CA SER A 121 20.89 -14.50 -13.36
C SER A 121 21.44 -13.08 -13.44
N SER A 122 21.04 -12.14 -12.59
CA SER A 122 21.61 -10.78 -12.66
C SER A 122 22.36 -10.44 -11.38
N PRO A 123 23.70 -10.25 -11.40
CA PRO A 123 24.39 -9.67 -10.27
C PRO A 123 23.79 -8.29 -10.00
N ILE A 124 23.47 -8.03 -8.73
CA ILE A 124 23.05 -6.71 -8.27
C ILE A 124 24.28 -5.81 -8.40
N THR A 125 24.37 -5.05 -9.50
CA THR A 125 25.33 -3.94 -9.57
C THR A 125 24.78 -2.82 -8.71
N ILE A 126 25.29 -2.71 -7.49
CA ILE A 126 25.02 -1.57 -6.62
C ILE A 126 25.81 -0.39 -7.18
N TYR A 127 25.14 0.54 -7.84
CA TYR A 127 25.71 1.86 -8.08
C TYR A 127 25.56 2.64 -6.76
N THR A 128 26.67 2.79 -6.04
CA THR A 128 26.82 3.85 -5.04
C THR A 128 27.13 5.17 -5.74
N PRO A 129 26.71 6.33 -5.20
CA PRO A 129 26.93 7.64 -5.81
C PRO A 129 28.41 7.99 -5.98
#